data_AF-A0A1H2S9Y5-F1
#
_entry.id   AF-A0A1H2S9Y5-F1
#
_cell.length_a   1.000
_cell.length_b   1.000
_cell.length_c   1.000
_cell.angle_alpha   90.00
_cell.angle_beta   90.00
_cell.angle_gamma   90.00
#
_symmetry.space_group_name_H-M   'P 1'
#
loop_
_entity.id
_entity.type
_entity.pdbx_description
1 polymer ?
#
loop_
_entity_poly.entity_id
_entity_poly.type
_entity_poly.pdbx_seq_one_letter_code
_entity_poly.pdbx_strand_id
1 'polypeptide(L)' 'MFILFFIVFAVAYLFIMNSMTNKFVTQREVPDEKQPKVFNTINILVTILLISSYVELLLAA' A
#
# COMPACT_ATOMS: atom_id res chain seq x y z
N MET A 1 9.46 0.67 -20.96
CA MET A 1 10.13 -0.31 -20.07
C MET A 1 10.00 0.08 -18.59
N PHE A 2 10.34 1.31 -18.20
CA PHE A 2 10.26 1.79 -16.80
C PHE A 2 8.86 1.72 -16.17
N ILE A 3 7.79 2.00 -16.93
CA ILE A 3 6.41 1.92 -16.44
C ILE A 3 6.02 0.48 -16.07
N LEU A 4 6.44 -0.52 -16.85
CA LEU A 4 6.17 -1.94 -16.54
C LEU A 4 6.85 -2.37 -15.23
N PHE A 5 8.11 -1.96 -15.01
CA PHE A 5 8.81 -2.19 -13.74
C PHE A 5 8.10 -1.51 -12.57
N PHE A 6 7.63 -0.27 -12.75
CA PHE A 6 6.87 0.44 -11.74
C PHE A 6 5.55 -0.25 -11.39
N ILE A 7 4.81 -0.78 -12.37
CA ILE A 7 3.57 -1.53 -12.13
C ILE A 7 3.84 -2.79 -11.30
N VAL A 8 4.87 -3.56 -11.63
CA VAL A 8 5.25 -4.76 -10.85
C VAL A 8 5.65 -4.36 -9.43
N PHE A 9 6.43 -3.30 -9.27
CA PHE A 9 6.80 -2.76 -7.96
C PHE A 9 5.57 -2.32 -7.16
N ALA A 10 4.63 -1.60 -7.78
CA ALA A 10 3.42 -1.13 -7.12
C ALA A 10 2.53 -2.28 -6.62
N VAL A 11 2.35 -3.33 -7.42
CA VAL A 11 1.59 -4.52 -7.03
C VAL A 11 2.29 -5.27 -5.90
N ALA A 12 3.61 -5.47 -5.99
CA ALA A 12 4.39 -6.10 -4.92
C ALA A 12 4.32 -5.30 -3.62
N TYR A 13 4.40 -3.97 -3.70
CA TYR A 13 4.33 -3.08 -2.55
C TYR A 13 2.94 -3.12 -1.90
N LEU A 14 1.85 -3.07 -2.67
CA LEU A 14 0.48 -3.25 -2.18
C LEU A 14 0.30 -4.58 -1.46
N PHE A 15 0.86 -5.66 -2.02
CA PHE A 15 0.80 -6.98 -1.39
C PHE A 15 1.53 -7.03 -0.05
N ILE A 16 2.75 -6.48 0.00
CA ILE A 16 3.56 -6.44 1.23
C ILE A 16 2.86 -5.60 2.31
N MET A 17 2.34 -4.43 1.95
CA MET A 17 1.63 -3.56 2.88
C MET A 17 0.37 -4.21 3.45
N ASN A 18 -0.47 -4.81 2.60
CA ASN A 18 -1.66 -5.52 3.07
C ASN A 18 -1.32 -6.72 3.97
N SER A 19 -0.26 -7.47 3.66
CA SER A 19 0.22 -8.57 4.49
C SER A 19 0.71 -8.10 5.87
N MET A 20 1.45 -7.00 5.91
CA MET A 20 1.91 -6.39 7.17
C MET A 20 0.75 -5.85 8.00
N THR A 21 -0.24 -5.19 7.37
CA THR A 21 -1.44 -4.72 8.05
C THR A 21 -2.25 -5.87 8.62
N ASN A 22 -2.41 -6.96 7.85
CA ASN A 22 -3.09 -8.15 8.35
C ASN A 22 -2.38 -8.72 9.59
N LYS A 23 -1.05 -8.90 9.53
CA LYS A 23 -0.26 -9.34 10.69
C LYS A 23 -0.38 -8.40 11.88
N PHE A 24 -0.40 -7.09 11.65
CA PHE A 24 -0.55 -6.08 12.69
C PHE A 24 -1.90 -6.17 13.39
N VAL A 25 -2.96 -6.36 12.61
CA VAL A 25 -4.33 -6.50 13.10
C VAL A 25 -4.50 -7.82 13.88
N THR A 26 -3.97 -8.93 13.38
CA THR A 26 -4.01 -10.24 14.05
C THR A 26 -3.18 -10.26 15.33
N GLN A 27 -1.98 -9.66 15.36
CA GLN A 27 -1.11 -9.64 16.55
C GLN A 27 -1.62 -8.73 17.66
N ARG A 28 -2.46 -7.74 17.35
CA ARG A 28 -2.97 -6.76 18.32
C ARG A 28 -4.37 -7.08 18.82
N GLU A 29 -4.95 -8.24 18.47
CA GLU A 29 -6.34 -8.62 18.77
C GLU A 29 -7.32 -7.46 18.52
N VAL A 30 -7.11 -6.75 17.41
CA VAL A 30 -7.93 -5.57 17.11
C VAL A 30 -9.37 -6.07 16.91
N PRO A 31 -10.36 -5.54 17.64
CA PRO A 31 -11.74 -5.98 17.51
C PRO A 31 -12.20 -5.83 16.05
N ASP A 32 -12.93 -6.82 15.54
CA ASP A 32 -13.31 -6.95 14.12
C ASP A 32 -13.94 -5.67 13.54
N GLU A 33 -14.64 -4.88 14.35
CA GLU A 33 -15.23 -3.60 13.95
C GLU A 33 -14.21 -2.52 13.57
N LYS A 34 -13.00 -2.56 14.16
CA LYS A 34 -11.95 -1.55 13.92
C LYS A 34 -10.95 -1.98 12.85
N GLN A 35 -10.89 -3.27 12.53
CA GLN A 35 -10.04 -3.81 11.47
C GLN A 35 -10.25 -3.13 10.10
N PRO A 36 -11.48 -2.98 9.58
CA PRO A 36 -11.69 -2.35 8.28
C PRO A 36 -11.21 -0.89 8.25
N LYS A 37 -11.30 -0.17 9.37
CA LYS A 37 -10.79 1.21 9.47
C LYS A 37 -9.27 1.27 9.30
N VAL A 38 -8.53 0.33 9.91
CA VAL A 38 -7.07 0.25 9.79
C VAL A 38 -6.66 -0.10 8.35
N PHE A 39 -7.30 -1.09 7.74
CA PHE A 39 -7.04 -1.46 6.34
C PHE A 39 -7.32 -0.31 5.38
N ASN A 40 -8.43 0.41 5.57
CA ASN A 40 -8.77 1.57 4.75
C ASN A 40 -7.73 2.69 4.90
N THR A 41 -7.27 2.99 6.12
CA THR A 41 -6.22 3.99 6.34
C THR A 41 -4.92 3.60 5.64
N ILE A 42 -4.46 2.35 5.78
CA ILE A 42 -3.23 1.90 5.11
C ILE A 42 -3.39 1.95 3.60
N ASN A 43 -4.52 1.48 3.05
CA ASN A 43 -4.76 1.53 1.61
C ASN A 43 -4.75 2.96 1.07
N ILE A 44 -5.31 3.93 1.79
CA ILE A 44 -5.24 5.35 1.40
C ILE A 44 -3.77 5.83 1.42
N LEU A 45 -3.03 5.54 2.49
CA LEU A 45 -1.62 5.95 2.60
C LEU A 45 -0.75 5.33 1.49
N VAL A 46 -0.93 4.05 1.20
CA VAL A 46 -0.20 3.35 0.12
C VAL A 46 -0.58 3.91 -1.24
N THR A 47 -1.86 4.21 -1.47
CA THR A 47 -2.32 4.81 -2.72
C THR A 47 -1.69 6.19 -2.92
N ILE A 48 -1.67 7.04 -1.88
CA ILE A 48 -1.02 8.35 -1.92
C ILE A 48 0.47 8.20 -2.24
N LEU A 49 1.16 7.27 -1.56
CA LEU A 49 2.58 7.01 -1.78
C LEU A 49 2.86 6.58 -3.23
N LEU A 50 2.09 5.62 -3.76
CA LEU A 50 2.23 5.14 -5.13
C LEU A 50 1.95 6.24 -6.16
N ILE A 51 0.93 7.06 -5.94
CA ILE A 51 0.63 8.20 -6.81
C ILE A 51 1.79 9.21 -6.78
N SER A 52 2.29 9.52 -5.58
CA SER A 52 3.44 10.44 -5.42
C SER A 52 4.66 9.91 -6.16
N SER A 53 5.01 8.64 -5.98
CA SER A 53 6.13 8.01 -6.68
C SER A 53 5.92 7.93 -8.19
N TYR A 54 4.68 7.77 -8.66
CA TYR A 54 4.36 7.78 -10.09
C TYR A 54 4.53 9.17 -10.70
N VAL A 55 4.07 10.23 -10.02
CA VAL A 55 4.24 11.61 -10.46
C VAL A 55 5.72 11.99 -10.50
N GLU A 56 6.48 11.62 -9.47
CA GLU A 56 7.93 11.84 -9.43
C GLU A 56 8.64 11.13 -10.59
N LEU A 57 8.28 9.86 -10.87
CA LEU A 57 8.81 9.12 -12.02
C LEU A 57 8.46 9.80 -13.34
N LEU A 58 7.24 10.34 -13.48
CA LEU A 58 6.78 10.99 -14.71
C LEU A 58 7.44 12.36 -14.94
N LEU A 59 7.83 13.07 -13.87
CA LEU A 59 8.56 14.33 -13.94
C LEU A 59 10.07 14.15 -14.10
N ALA A 60 10.62 13.05 -13.61
CA ALA A 60 12.04 12.72 -13.71
C ALA A 60 12.43 11.94 -14.99
N ALA A 61 11.44 11.39 -15.72
CA ALA A 61 11.61 10.72 -17.01
C ALA A 61 11.56 11.70 -18.18
#